data_AF-A0A9P6M1Z1-F1
#
_entry.id   AF-A0A9P6M1Z1-F1
#
_cell.length_a   1.000
_cell.length_b   1.000
_cell.length_c   1.000
_cell.angle_alpha   90.00
_cell.angle_beta   90.00
_cell.angle_gamma   90.00
#
_symmetry.space_group_name_H-M   'P 1'
#
loop_
_entity.id
_entity.type
_entity.pdbx_description
1 polymer ?
#
loop_
_entity_poly.entity_id
_entity_poly.type
_entity_poly.pdbx_seq_one_letter_code
_entity_poly.pdbx_strand_id
1 'polypeptide(L)'
;METTSASSTQYHIPNEAQKEAWAKEQVVLKKNLVLQDEHPSWSLTLRPDDTHQLQHVEGLKYIGGVDLSFIVGNNEDAIATLVILSYPDFKVVYEDHAKVKLTLPYIAGYLAFREVQPLLDLIDTMRRERIEVEPQVIMVDGCGVLHPRGFGLASHLGVLSNIPTIGCSKNYLVIDGDGALLGSSPPVLKAAFKEYVASHPEAQGFMPLKGGVTGRVYGGALAAATTKSAEGAQNPIFVSIGHKISLETAIVHYAADAVLVSAVLAGIKRSTGLSVATNKIESEDVRSYVEKYLTVGEWVVDQGSAFMSASQYFERKR
;
A
#
# COMPACT_ATOMS: atom_id res chain seq x y z
N MET A 1 -26.77 42.05 2.35
CA MET A 1 -27.52 40.80 2.12
C MET A 1 -27.29 40.40 0.68
N GLU A 2 -26.25 39.61 0.44
CA GLU A 2 -26.09 38.83 -0.80
C GLU A 2 -25.62 37.46 -0.35
N THR A 3 -26.59 36.56 -0.20
CA THR A 3 -26.36 35.14 0.02
C THR A 3 -25.91 34.52 -1.28
N THR A 4 -24.62 34.27 -1.44
CA THR A 4 -24.09 33.38 -2.48
C THR A 4 -24.65 31.99 -2.25
N SER A 5 -25.59 31.59 -3.11
CA SER A 5 -26.16 30.25 -3.17
C SER A 5 -25.07 29.24 -3.48
N ALA A 6 -24.86 28.28 -2.58
CA ALA A 6 -24.06 27.09 -2.86
C ALA A 6 -24.68 26.35 -4.04
N SER A 7 -23.95 26.24 -5.15
CA SER A 7 -24.27 25.38 -6.28
C SER A 7 -24.33 23.93 -5.79
N SER A 8 -25.53 23.39 -5.59
CA SER A 8 -25.73 21.96 -5.35
C SER A 8 -25.56 21.20 -6.67
N THR A 9 -24.34 20.78 -6.98
CA THR A 9 -24.05 20.04 -8.21
C THR A 9 -24.45 18.59 -8.03
N GLN A 10 -25.42 18.13 -8.83
CA GLN A 10 -26.01 16.81 -8.75
C GLN A 10 -25.20 15.86 -9.64
N TYR A 11 -24.46 14.91 -9.03
CA TYR A 11 -23.78 13.86 -9.78
C TYR A 11 -24.74 13.13 -10.73
N HIS A 12 -24.25 12.62 -11.85
CA HIS A 12 -24.99 11.61 -12.59
C HIS A 12 -24.99 10.32 -11.76
N ILE A 13 -26.09 10.07 -11.05
CA ILE A 13 -26.26 8.86 -10.25
C ILE A 13 -26.45 7.68 -11.22
N PRO A 14 -25.54 6.69 -11.23
CA PRO A 14 -25.66 5.53 -12.10
C PRO A 14 -26.94 4.76 -11.81
N ASN A 15 -27.71 4.45 -12.85
CA ASN A 15 -28.87 3.57 -12.75
C ASN A 15 -28.44 2.11 -12.53
N GLU A 16 -29.40 1.23 -12.22
CA GLU A 16 -29.11 -0.19 -11.97
C GLU A 16 -28.50 -0.89 -13.18
N ALA A 17 -28.92 -0.52 -14.41
CA ALA A 17 -28.34 -1.07 -15.63
C ALA A 17 -26.83 -0.73 -15.77
N GLN A 18 -26.42 0.48 -15.39
CA GLN A 18 -25.03 0.91 -15.40
C GLN A 18 -24.21 0.13 -14.36
N LYS A 19 -24.76 -0.07 -13.16
CA LYS A 19 -24.10 -0.89 -12.13
C LYS A 19 -23.97 -2.35 -12.57
N GLU A 20 -24.98 -2.90 -13.23
CA GLU A 20 -24.94 -4.25 -13.78
C GLU A 20 -23.92 -4.38 -14.91
N ALA A 21 -23.81 -3.37 -15.79
CA ALA A 21 -22.78 -3.32 -16.82
C ALA A 21 -21.37 -3.31 -16.21
N TRP A 22 -21.13 -2.46 -15.21
CA TRP A 22 -19.87 -2.43 -14.48
C TRP A 22 -19.55 -3.75 -13.76
N ALA A 23 -20.54 -4.39 -13.14
CA ALA A 23 -20.36 -5.69 -12.52
C ALA A 23 -19.95 -6.75 -13.56
N LYS A 24 -20.57 -6.74 -14.75
CA LYS A 24 -20.20 -7.63 -15.86
C LYS A 24 -18.78 -7.36 -16.34
N GLU A 25 -18.39 -6.10 -16.48
CA GLU A 25 -17.04 -5.71 -16.90
C GLU A 25 -15.98 -6.17 -15.89
N GLN A 26 -16.20 -5.96 -14.58
CA GLN A 26 -15.32 -6.48 -13.54
C GLN A 26 -15.17 -8.01 -13.64
N VAL A 27 -16.25 -8.75 -13.90
CA VAL A 27 -16.20 -10.22 -14.08
C VAL A 27 -15.39 -10.61 -15.31
N VAL A 28 -15.52 -9.87 -16.41
CA VAL A 28 -14.75 -10.13 -17.64
C VAL A 28 -13.27 -9.86 -17.42
N LEU A 29 -12.90 -8.68 -16.91
CA LEU A 29 -11.49 -8.29 -16.70
C LEU A 29 -10.81 -9.16 -15.65
N LYS A 30 -11.53 -9.57 -14.60
CA LYS A 30 -11.01 -10.46 -13.56
C LYS A 30 -10.52 -11.80 -14.11
N LYS A 31 -10.99 -12.26 -15.27
CA LYS A 31 -10.47 -13.50 -15.90
C LYS A 31 -9.00 -13.40 -16.28
N ASN A 32 -8.49 -12.19 -16.49
CA ASN A 32 -7.09 -11.92 -16.81
C ASN A 32 -6.24 -11.70 -15.54
N LEU A 33 -6.83 -11.79 -14.35
CA LEU A 33 -6.13 -11.53 -13.10
C LEU A 33 -5.17 -12.67 -12.75
N VAL A 34 -3.88 -12.37 -12.65
CA VAL A 34 -2.85 -13.29 -12.18
C VAL A 34 -2.54 -13.02 -10.71
N LEU A 35 -2.56 -14.06 -9.88
CA LEU A 35 -2.38 -13.98 -8.42
C LEU A 35 -1.05 -14.58 -7.94
N GLN A 36 -0.15 -14.86 -8.89
CA GLN A 36 1.16 -15.43 -8.67
C GLN A 36 2.20 -14.49 -9.28
N ASP A 37 3.45 -14.64 -8.85
CA ASP A 37 4.57 -13.86 -9.37
C ASP A 37 4.78 -14.18 -10.86
N GLU A 38 4.42 -13.23 -11.73
CA GLU A 38 4.61 -13.32 -13.18
C GLU A 38 5.39 -12.11 -13.67
N HIS A 39 6.59 -11.96 -13.10
CA HIS A 39 7.53 -10.88 -13.39
C HIS A 39 8.96 -11.42 -13.49
N PRO A 40 9.39 -11.93 -14.67
CA PRO A 40 10.69 -12.59 -14.80
C PRO A 40 11.89 -11.65 -14.66
N SER A 41 11.67 -10.33 -14.68
CA SER A 41 12.75 -9.33 -14.58
C SER A 41 13.26 -9.11 -13.15
N TRP A 42 12.55 -9.60 -12.14
CA TRP A 42 12.95 -9.49 -10.74
C TRP A 42 12.36 -10.61 -9.88
N SER A 43 13.01 -10.90 -8.76
CA SER A 43 12.57 -11.93 -7.83
C SER A 43 12.80 -11.50 -6.38
N LEU A 44 11.94 -11.99 -5.49
CA LEU A 44 12.15 -11.96 -4.05
C LEU A 44 12.34 -13.39 -3.57
N THR A 45 13.34 -13.60 -2.74
CA THR A 45 13.48 -14.83 -1.96
C THR A 45 13.13 -14.51 -0.53
N LEU A 46 12.17 -15.25 0.03
CA LEU A 46 11.82 -15.18 1.44
C LEU A 46 12.63 -16.19 2.24
N ARG A 47 12.80 -15.91 3.52
CA ARG A 47 13.40 -16.88 4.44
C ARG A 47 12.51 -18.12 4.54
N PRO A 48 13.09 -19.32 4.62
CA PRO A 48 12.35 -20.58 4.71
C PRO A 48 11.79 -20.84 6.13
N ASP A 49 11.67 -19.82 6.97
CA ASP A 49 11.31 -19.90 8.39
C ASP A 49 9.86 -19.45 8.68
N ASP A 50 9.01 -19.37 7.65
CA ASP A 50 7.62 -18.90 7.69
C ASP A 50 7.43 -17.49 8.29
N THR A 51 8.51 -16.73 8.48
CA THR A 51 8.44 -15.35 8.98
C THR A 51 8.01 -14.34 7.91
N HIS A 52 7.90 -14.79 6.66
CA HIS A 52 7.71 -13.94 5.48
C HIS A 52 8.73 -12.78 5.40
N GLN A 53 9.93 -12.99 5.95
CA GLN A 53 11.01 -12.01 5.87
C GLN A 53 11.78 -12.15 4.56
N LEU A 54 12.15 -11.00 4.01
CA LEU A 54 12.99 -10.94 2.82
C LEU A 54 14.39 -11.47 3.11
N GLN A 55 14.84 -12.42 2.30
CA GLN A 55 16.21 -12.91 2.30
C GLN A 55 17.04 -12.22 1.22
N HIS A 56 16.49 -12.11 0.00
CA HIS A 56 17.20 -11.55 -1.15
C HIS A 56 16.24 -10.90 -2.14
N VAL A 57 16.67 -9.81 -2.77
CA VAL A 57 16.00 -9.17 -3.92
C VAL A 57 16.95 -9.14 -5.09
N GLU A 58 16.49 -9.61 -6.24
CA GLU A 58 17.26 -9.54 -7.48
C GLU A 58 16.46 -8.80 -8.55
N GLY A 59 17.13 -7.92 -9.30
CA GLY A 59 16.55 -7.31 -10.50
C GLY A 59 15.52 -6.20 -10.28
N LEU A 60 14.99 -5.99 -9.06
CA LEU A 60 14.07 -4.89 -8.77
C LEU A 60 14.80 -3.55 -8.69
N LYS A 61 14.39 -2.60 -9.53
CA LYS A 61 15.01 -1.28 -9.73
C LYS A 61 14.04 -0.14 -9.56
N TYR A 62 12.77 -0.30 -9.89
CA TYR A 62 11.79 0.79 -9.85
C TYR A 62 10.45 0.33 -9.27
N ILE A 63 9.96 1.10 -8.30
CA ILE A 63 8.65 0.91 -7.66
C ILE A 63 7.80 2.14 -7.96
N GLY A 64 6.61 1.94 -8.50
CA GLY A 64 5.62 2.98 -8.74
C GLY A 64 4.68 3.14 -7.55
N GLY A 65 4.17 4.36 -7.35
CA GLY A 65 3.08 4.67 -6.44
C GLY A 65 2.05 5.50 -7.17
N VAL A 66 0.77 5.18 -6.97
CA VAL A 66 -0.35 5.95 -7.54
C VAL A 66 -1.36 6.34 -6.46
N ASP A 67 -1.86 7.55 -6.58
CA ASP A 67 -2.92 8.10 -5.73
C ASP A 67 -3.86 8.99 -6.56
N LEU A 68 -5.10 9.12 -6.08
CA LEU A 68 -6.03 10.11 -6.59
C LEU A 68 -6.70 10.83 -5.42
N SER A 69 -6.47 12.14 -5.36
CA SER A 69 -6.92 12.99 -4.26
C SER A 69 -7.85 14.11 -4.76
N PHE A 70 -8.96 14.34 -4.06
CA PHE A 70 -9.89 15.43 -4.37
C PHE A 70 -9.33 16.78 -3.94
N ILE A 71 -9.64 17.83 -4.70
CA ILE A 71 -9.31 19.20 -4.31
C ILE A 71 -10.20 19.60 -3.13
N VAL A 72 -9.61 20.11 -2.05
CA VAL A 72 -10.36 20.51 -0.85
C VAL A 72 -11.45 21.53 -1.21
N GLY A 73 -12.70 21.22 -0.88
CA GLY A 73 -13.86 22.05 -1.20
C GLY A 73 -14.47 21.80 -2.58
N ASN A 74 -13.95 20.85 -3.37
CA ASN A 74 -14.50 20.44 -4.66
C ASN A 74 -14.53 18.90 -4.76
N ASN A 75 -15.72 18.33 -4.94
CA ASN A 75 -15.88 16.88 -5.03
C ASN A 75 -15.88 16.32 -6.46
N GLU A 76 -15.68 17.18 -7.47
CA GLU A 76 -15.55 16.81 -8.89
C GLU A 76 -14.10 16.86 -9.36
N ASP A 77 -13.35 17.89 -8.94
CA ASP A 77 -11.96 18.04 -9.33
C ASP A 77 -11.06 17.18 -8.44
N ALA A 78 -10.28 16.32 -9.05
CA ALA A 78 -9.26 15.52 -8.40
C ALA A 78 -7.90 15.65 -9.11
N ILE A 79 -6.84 15.30 -8.41
CA ILE A 79 -5.49 15.18 -8.93
C ILE A 79 -5.11 13.71 -8.90
N ALA A 80 -4.93 13.12 -10.08
CA ALA A 80 -4.29 11.82 -10.24
C ALA A 80 -2.77 12.01 -10.21
N THR A 81 -2.05 11.12 -9.54
CA THR A 81 -0.58 11.22 -9.40
C THR A 81 0.07 9.86 -9.65
N LEU A 82 1.21 9.87 -10.33
CA LEU A 82 2.14 8.75 -10.49
C LEU A 82 3.52 9.19 -10.01
N VAL A 83 4.12 8.43 -9.10
CA VAL A 83 5.52 8.62 -8.66
C VAL A 83 6.26 7.32 -8.89
N ILE A 84 7.51 7.39 -9.35
CA ILE A 84 8.41 6.24 -9.48
C ILE A 84 9.64 6.47 -8.64
N LEU A 85 9.94 5.50 -7.79
CA LEU A 85 11.09 5.47 -6.90
C LEU A 85 12.11 4.46 -7.40
N SER A 86 13.40 4.80 -7.36
CA SER A 86 14.47 3.81 -7.50
C SER A 86 14.50 2.88 -6.29
N TYR A 87 14.79 1.60 -6.49
CA TYR A 87 14.97 0.60 -5.44
C TYR A 87 16.42 0.08 -5.46
N PRO A 88 17.07 -0.11 -4.29
CA PRO A 88 16.55 0.03 -2.93
C PRO A 88 16.66 1.45 -2.33
N ASP A 89 17.15 2.43 -3.08
CA ASP A 89 17.48 3.77 -2.55
C ASP A 89 16.26 4.66 -2.20
N PHE A 90 15.07 4.33 -2.69
CA PHE A 90 13.82 5.10 -2.58
C PHE A 90 13.92 6.58 -3.02
N LYS A 91 14.70 6.87 -4.07
CA LYS A 91 14.78 8.22 -4.66
C LYS A 91 13.73 8.39 -5.74
N VAL A 92 13.04 9.52 -5.75
CA VAL A 92 12.12 9.88 -6.85
C VAL A 92 12.91 10.04 -8.14
N VAL A 93 12.59 9.23 -9.15
CA VAL A 93 13.20 9.28 -10.49
C VAL A 93 12.23 9.78 -11.56
N TYR A 94 10.93 9.76 -11.26
CA TYR A 94 9.87 10.30 -12.10
C TYR A 94 8.67 10.65 -11.22
N GLU A 95 8.00 11.75 -11.57
CA GLU A 95 6.72 12.15 -11.00
C GLU A 95 5.88 12.82 -12.09
N ASP A 96 4.58 12.53 -12.10
CA ASP A 96 3.63 13.15 -13.01
C ASP A 96 2.26 13.22 -12.34
N HIS A 97 1.47 14.22 -12.75
CA HIS A 97 0.15 14.46 -12.20
C HIS A 97 -0.79 15.08 -13.23
N ALA A 98 -2.06 14.71 -13.13
CA ALA A 98 -3.10 15.24 -14.00
C ALA A 98 -4.30 15.72 -13.17
N LYS A 99 -4.75 16.95 -13.45
CA LYS A 99 -6.05 17.40 -12.96
C LYS A 99 -7.15 16.71 -13.77
N VAL A 100 -8.01 15.98 -13.07
CA VAL A 100 -9.11 15.24 -13.68
C VAL A 100 -10.45 15.64 -13.07
N LYS A 101 -11.48 15.60 -13.90
CA LYS A 101 -12.86 15.85 -13.48
C LYS A 101 -13.61 14.52 -13.35
N LEU A 102 -13.91 14.12 -12.12
CA LEU A 102 -14.66 12.92 -11.82
C LEU A 102 -16.16 13.20 -11.90
N THR A 103 -16.80 12.65 -12.92
CA THR A 103 -18.24 12.85 -13.22
C THR A 103 -19.16 11.87 -12.49
N LEU A 104 -18.59 10.81 -11.92
CA LEU A 104 -19.30 9.77 -11.19
C LEU A 104 -19.17 10.00 -9.67
N PRO A 105 -20.21 9.69 -8.87
CA PRO A 105 -20.12 9.73 -7.40
C PRO A 105 -19.30 8.55 -6.87
N TYR A 106 -18.80 8.64 -5.63
CA TYR A 106 -18.21 7.50 -4.94
C TYR A 106 -19.28 6.43 -4.69
N ILE A 107 -19.06 5.23 -5.23
CA ILE A 107 -19.91 4.07 -4.98
C ILE A 107 -19.01 2.93 -4.51
N ALA A 108 -19.23 2.47 -3.29
CA ALA A 108 -18.47 1.36 -2.71
C ALA A 108 -18.51 0.15 -3.65
N GLY A 109 -17.32 -0.40 -3.95
CA GLY A 109 -17.15 -1.52 -4.86
C GLY A 109 -16.99 -1.16 -6.36
N TYR A 110 -17.15 0.11 -6.72
CA TYR A 110 -17.03 0.60 -8.11
C TYR A 110 -16.04 1.76 -8.25
N LEU A 111 -15.17 1.97 -7.24
CA LEU A 111 -14.16 3.04 -7.24
C LEU A 111 -13.30 3.04 -8.50
N ALA A 112 -12.91 1.85 -8.98
CA ALA A 112 -12.05 1.68 -10.13
C ALA A 112 -12.58 2.38 -11.40
N PHE A 113 -13.90 2.40 -11.61
CA PHE A 113 -14.51 3.07 -12.78
C PHE A 113 -14.35 4.59 -12.78
N ARG A 114 -13.99 5.18 -11.64
CA ARG A 114 -13.71 6.61 -11.51
C ARG A 114 -12.23 6.92 -11.72
N GLU A 115 -11.36 6.06 -11.22
CA GLU A 115 -9.95 6.40 -10.99
C GLU A 115 -8.99 5.68 -11.93
N VAL A 116 -9.39 4.53 -12.51
CA VAL A 116 -8.46 3.72 -13.31
C VAL A 116 -7.98 4.44 -14.58
N GLN A 117 -8.87 5.15 -15.28
CA GLN A 117 -8.51 5.80 -16.54
C GLN A 117 -7.50 6.94 -16.34
N PRO A 118 -7.71 7.90 -15.42
CA PRO A 118 -6.69 8.89 -15.08
C PRO A 118 -5.31 8.31 -14.76
N LEU A 119 -5.28 7.19 -14.02
CA LEU A 119 -4.02 6.54 -13.64
C LEU A 119 -3.37 5.83 -14.82
N LEU A 120 -4.16 5.20 -15.71
CA LEU A 120 -3.65 4.62 -16.95
C LEU A 120 -3.07 5.68 -17.88
N ASP A 121 -3.72 6.83 -18.00
CA ASP A 121 -3.24 7.93 -18.85
C ASP A 121 -1.85 8.43 -18.39
N LEU A 122 -1.60 8.47 -17.07
CA LEU A 122 -0.29 8.80 -16.50
C LEU A 122 0.76 7.71 -16.80
N ILE A 123 0.39 6.43 -16.68
CA ILE A 123 1.28 5.30 -17.02
C ILE A 123 1.64 5.33 -18.51
N ASP A 124 0.66 5.55 -19.39
CA ASP A 124 0.87 5.61 -20.83
C ASP A 124 1.70 6.84 -21.23
N THR A 125 1.53 7.97 -20.54
CA THR A 125 2.38 9.15 -20.71
C THR A 125 3.82 8.86 -20.30
N MET A 126 4.03 8.27 -19.12
CA MET A 126 5.34 7.83 -18.66
C MET A 126 5.99 6.85 -19.65
N ARG A 127 5.26 5.88 -20.18
CA ARG A 127 5.79 4.94 -21.19
C ARG A 127 6.22 5.62 -22.48
N ARG A 128 5.54 6.68 -22.90
CA ARG A 128 5.93 7.44 -24.11
C ARG A 128 7.16 8.30 -23.86
N GLU A 129 7.29 8.87 -22.67
CA GLU A 129 8.29 9.89 -22.39
C GLU A 129 9.56 9.35 -21.74
N ARG A 130 9.42 8.37 -20.85
CA ARG A 130 10.46 7.90 -19.91
C ARG A 130 10.37 6.39 -19.65
N ILE A 131 10.26 5.58 -20.72
CA ILE A 131 10.15 4.12 -20.62
C ILE A 131 11.30 3.46 -19.84
N GLU A 132 12.47 4.08 -19.78
CA GLU A 132 13.66 3.57 -19.08
C GLU A 132 13.51 3.52 -17.54
N VAL A 133 12.48 4.18 -17.00
CA VAL A 133 12.12 4.12 -15.58
C VAL A 133 10.79 3.41 -15.33
N GLU A 134 10.24 2.64 -16.29
CA GLU A 134 8.98 1.91 -16.09
C GLU A 134 9.02 1.08 -14.79
N PRO A 135 8.03 1.25 -13.90
CA PRO A 135 8.04 0.57 -12.61
C PRO A 135 7.79 -0.93 -12.82
N GLN A 136 8.53 -1.74 -12.08
CA GLN A 136 8.38 -3.20 -12.10
C GLN A 136 7.23 -3.69 -11.21
N VAL A 137 6.76 -2.83 -10.30
CA VAL A 137 5.59 -3.03 -9.46
C VAL A 137 5.00 -1.67 -9.09
N ILE A 138 3.67 -1.55 -9.02
CA ILE A 138 2.98 -0.33 -8.62
C ILE A 138 2.17 -0.57 -7.34
N MET A 139 2.39 0.27 -6.34
CA MET A 139 1.58 0.39 -5.14
C MET A 139 0.40 1.33 -5.41
N VAL A 140 -0.81 0.87 -5.12
CA VAL A 140 -2.06 1.58 -5.45
C VAL A 140 -2.79 1.92 -4.16
N ASP A 141 -3.14 3.19 -3.92
CA ASP A 141 -4.06 3.56 -2.81
C ASP A 141 -5.48 3.06 -3.14
N GLY A 142 -5.74 1.80 -2.81
CA GLY A 142 -6.98 1.12 -3.15
C GLY A 142 -6.86 -0.40 -2.99
N CYS A 143 -8.00 -1.07 -2.92
CA CYS A 143 -8.02 -2.52 -2.79
C CYS A 143 -7.65 -3.24 -4.09
N GLY A 144 -7.03 -4.41 -3.99
CA GLY A 144 -6.91 -5.40 -5.06
C GLY A 144 -7.96 -6.49 -4.91
N VAL A 145 -7.54 -7.74 -4.65
CA VAL A 145 -8.45 -8.87 -4.41
C VAL A 145 -9.22 -8.82 -3.09
N LEU A 146 -8.79 -7.99 -2.13
CA LEU A 146 -9.52 -7.71 -0.89
C LEU A 146 -10.69 -6.76 -1.17
N HIS A 147 -11.67 -7.29 -1.91
CA HIS A 147 -12.80 -6.55 -2.47
C HIS A 147 -14.01 -7.48 -2.54
N PRO A 148 -15.27 -7.01 -2.39
CA PRO A 148 -16.45 -7.87 -2.42
C PRO A 148 -16.57 -8.74 -3.68
N ARG A 149 -16.13 -8.19 -4.82
CA ARG A 149 -16.05 -8.90 -6.11
C ARG A 149 -14.68 -9.48 -6.44
N GLY A 150 -13.70 -9.33 -5.54
CA GLY A 150 -12.31 -9.74 -5.72
C GLY A 150 -11.62 -9.07 -6.91
N PHE A 151 -11.97 -7.81 -7.19
CA PHE A 151 -11.46 -7.03 -8.32
C PHE A 151 -11.58 -5.53 -8.04
N GLY A 152 -10.74 -5.03 -7.13
CA GLY A 152 -10.66 -3.61 -6.78
C GLY A 152 -9.79 -2.79 -7.75
N LEU A 153 -9.51 -1.53 -7.39
CA LEU A 153 -8.72 -0.59 -8.20
C LEU A 153 -7.34 -1.14 -8.56
N ALA A 154 -6.60 -1.72 -7.60
CA ALA A 154 -5.26 -2.23 -7.86
C ALA A 154 -5.27 -3.38 -8.88
N SER A 155 -6.24 -4.30 -8.76
CA SER A 155 -6.44 -5.39 -9.73
C SER A 155 -6.87 -4.88 -11.10
N HIS A 156 -7.76 -3.89 -11.14
CA HIS A 156 -8.23 -3.30 -12.39
C HIS A 156 -7.08 -2.58 -13.12
N LEU A 157 -6.35 -1.71 -12.43
CA LEU A 157 -5.19 -1.00 -12.98
C LEU A 157 -4.11 -1.98 -13.44
N GLY A 158 -3.80 -3.01 -12.65
CA GLY A 158 -2.80 -4.01 -12.99
C GLY A 158 -3.15 -4.80 -14.25
N VAL A 159 -4.40 -5.25 -14.38
CA VAL A 159 -4.86 -5.98 -15.57
C VAL A 159 -4.78 -5.10 -16.83
N LEU A 160 -5.17 -3.83 -16.74
CA LEU A 160 -5.17 -2.93 -17.91
C LEU A 160 -3.77 -2.43 -18.27
N SER A 161 -2.94 -2.11 -17.27
CA SER A 161 -1.55 -1.66 -17.48
C SER A 161 -0.59 -2.81 -17.81
N ASN A 162 -0.96 -4.04 -17.45
CA ASN A 162 -0.10 -5.24 -17.49
C ASN A 162 1.20 -5.07 -16.67
N ILE A 163 1.14 -4.29 -15.59
CA ILE A 163 2.22 -4.10 -14.62
C ILE A 163 1.81 -4.82 -13.31
N PRO A 164 2.73 -5.47 -12.59
CA PRO A 164 2.43 -5.99 -11.27
C PRO A 164 1.90 -4.90 -10.33
N THR A 165 0.82 -5.16 -9.61
CA THR A 165 0.21 -4.18 -8.70
C THR A 165 -0.06 -4.75 -7.32
N ILE A 166 0.09 -3.91 -6.31
CA ILE A 166 -0.27 -4.20 -4.92
C ILE A 166 -1.28 -3.16 -4.47
N GLY A 167 -2.41 -3.62 -3.91
CA GLY A 167 -3.39 -2.72 -3.33
C GLY A 167 -3.09 -2.43 -1.86
N CYS A 168 -2.92 -1.15 -1.52
CA CYS A 168 -2.80 -0.64 -0.16
C CYS A 168 -4.02 0.22 0.14
N SER A 169 -4.96 -0.26 0.95
CA SER A 169 -6.16 0.49 1.31
C SER A 169 -6.17 0.87 2.78
N LYS A 170 -6.59 2.11 3.08
CA LYS A 170 -6.87 2.57 4.45
C LYS A 170 -8.24 2.06 4.96
N ASN A 171 -9.10 1.63 4.04
CA ASN A 171 -10.47 1.24 4.32
C ASN A 171 -10.70 -0.23 3.97
N TYR A 172 -11.37 -0.95 4.86
CA TYR A 172 -11.82 -2.32 4.60
C TYR A 172 -13.14 -2.30 3.83
N LEU A 173 -13.23 -3.08 2.76
CA LEU A 173 -14.49 -3.36 2.07
C LEU A 173 -14.98 -4.74 2.52
N VAL A 174 -16.22 -4.79 3.02
CA VAL A 174 -16.82 -6.02 3.54
C VAL A 174 -16.89 -7.09 2.46
N ILE A 175 -16.45 -8.30 2.81
CA ILE A 175 -16.53 -9.48 1.95
C ILE A 175 -17.55 -10.41 2.58
N ASP A 176 -18.76 -10.36 2.04
CA ASP A 176 -19.86 -11.19 2.53
C ASP A 176 -19.67 -12.66 2.12
N GLY A 177 -20.15 -13.57 2.98
CA GLY A 177 -20.25 -14.99 2.66
C GLY A 177 -19.00 -15.83 2.89
N ASP A 178 -17.90 -15.26 3.42
CA ASP A 178 -16.66 -15.99 3.68
C ASP A 178 -16.14 -15.86 5.11
N GLY A 179 -17.06 -16.00 6.07
CA GLY A 179 -16.77 -16.04 7.51
C GLY A 179 -17.07 -14.73 8.23
N ALA A 180 -17.23 -14.85 9.55
CA ALA A 180 -17.72 -13.77 10.40
C ALA A 180 -16.79 -12.54 10.39
N LEU A 181 -15.47 -12.74 10.42
CA LEU A 181 -14.51 -11.63 10.43
C LEU A 181 -14.58 -10.79 9.15
N LEU A 182 -14.60 -11.43 7.98
CA LEU A 182 -14.60 -10.72 6.70
C LEU A 182 -15.98 -10.11 6.37
N GLY A 183 -17.06 -10.73 6.82
CA GLY A 183 -18.42 -10.19 6.70
C GLY A 183 -18.75 -9.10 7.74
N SER A 184 -17.84 -8.81 8.66
CA SER A 184 -18.07 -7.81 9.70
C SER A 184 -17.82 -6.39 9.22
N SER A 185 -18.41 -5.43 9.94
CA SER A 185 -18.18 -4.01 9.68
C SER A 185 -16.70 -3.61 9.93
N PRO A 186 -16.19 -2.57 9.25
CA PRO A 186 -14.80 -2.13 9.43
C PRO A 186 -14.36 -1.90 10.90
N PRO A 187 -15.20 -1.34 11.80
CA PRO A 187 -14.83 -1.22 13.22
C PRO A 187 -14.55 -2.56 13.92
N VAL A 188 -15.34 -3.59 13.63
CA VAL A 188 -15.17 -4.92 14.23
C VAL A 188 -13.87 -5.56 13.74
N LEU A 189 -13.60 -5.48 12.44
CA LEU A 189 -12.34 -6.00 11.88
C LEU A 189 -11.12 -5.26 12.45
N LYS A 190 -11.20 -3.93 12.61
CA LYS A 190 -10.14 -3.14 13.25
C LYS A 190 -9.94 -3.51 14.72
N ALA A 191 -11.00 -3.85 15.46
CA ALA A 191 -10.89 -4.33 16.83
C ALA A 191 -10.20 -5.70 16.88
N ALA A 192 -10.61 -6.64 16.02
CA ALA A 192 -9.98 -7.95 15.90
C ALA A 192 -8.50 -7.84 15.52
N PHE A 193 -8.14 -6.92 14.62
CA PHE A 193 -6.74 -6.63 14.27
C PHE A 193 -5.92 -6.21 15.49
N LYS A 194 -6.44 -5.30 16.32
CA LYS A 194 -5.74 -4.85 17.54
C LYS A 194 -5.51 -6.00 18.51
N GLU A 195 -6.53 -6.82 18.72
CA GLU A 195 -6.44 -8.01 19.59
C GLU A 195 -5.43 -9.03 19.04
N TYR A 196 -5.45 -9.27 17.72
CA TYR A 196 -4.51 -10.17 17.07
C TYR A 196 -3.06 -9.72 17.24
N VAL A 197 -2.76 -8.45 16.94
CA VAL A 197 -1.40 -7.92 17.08
C VAL A 197 -0.92 -7.92 18.53
N ALA A 198 -1.82 -7.68 19.50
CA ALA A 198 -1.47 -7.76 20.92
C ALA A 198 -1.18 -9.20 21.39
N SER A 199 -1.88 -10.18 20.83
CA SER A 199 -1.75 -11.60 21.20
C SER A 199 -0.70 -12.37 20.40
N HIS A 200 -0.28 -11.85 19.23
CA HIS A 200 0.66 -12.48 18.30
C HIS A 200 1.87 -11.56 18.03
N PRO A 201 2.71 -11.32 19.04
CA PRO A 201 3.89 -10.48 18.90
C PRO A 201 4.87 -10.92 17.80
N GLU A 202 4.94 -12.23 17.57
CA GLU A 202 5.73 -12.88 16.54
C GLU A 202 5.26 -12.56 15.11
N ALA A 203 3.99 -12.16 14.93
CA ALA A 203 3.43 -11.78 13.64
C ALA A 203 3.85 -10.36 13.22
N GLN A 204 4.60 -9.63 14.06
CA GLN A 204 5.21 -8.34 13.76
C GLN A 204 4.22 -7.31 13.16
N GLY A 205 2.98 -7.30 13.66
CA GLY A 205 1.95 -6.36 13.23
C GLY A 205 1.22 -6.75 11.94
N PHE A 206 1.42 -7.96 11.42
CA PHE A 206 0.68 -8.49 10.28
C PHE A 206 -0.41 -9.48 10.72
N MET A 207 -1.64 -9.27 10.29
CA MET A 207 -2.75 -10.21 10.48
C MET A 207 -3.27 -10.69 9.12
N PRO A 208 -3.20 -11.98 8.79
CA PRO A 208 -3.75 -12.50 7.54
C PRO A 208 -5.28 -12.40 7.54
N LEU A 209 -5.84 -11.91 6.43
CA LEU A 209 -7.29 -11.83 6.21
C LEU A 209 -7.75 -13.07 5.44
N LYS A 210 -7.99 -14.14 6.20
CA LYS A 210 -8.41 -15.45 5.68
C LYS A 210 -9.91 -15.65 5.83
N GLY A 211 -10.54 -16.12 4.76
CA GLY A 211 -11.95 -16.51 4.75
C GLY A 211 -12.19 -17.71 5.66
N GLY A 212 -13.17 -17.60 6.56
CA GLY A 212 -13.50 -18.65 7.50
C GLY A 212 -14.24 -19.83 6.86
N VAL A 213 -14.83 -19.65 5.68
CA VAL A 213 -15.59 -20.68 4.97
C VAL A 213 -14.74 -21.32 3.88
N THR A 214 -14.15 -20.50 3.00
CA THR A 214 -13.38 -21.00 1.86
C THR A 214 -11.92 -21.31 2.23
N GLY A 215 -11.42 -20.77 3.34
CA GLY A 215 -10.01 -20.83 3.69
C GLY A 215 -9.10 -19.96 2.80
N ARG A 216 -9.66 -19.18 1.86
CA ARG A 216 -8.89 -18.31 0.97
C ARG A 216 -8.28 -17.14 1.75
N VAL A 217 -7.02 -16.83 1.49
CA VAL A 217 -6.41 -15.57 1.98
C VAL A 217 -6.66 -14.47 0.96
N TYR A 218 -7.31 -13.39 1.39
CA TYR A 218 -7.65 -12.24 0.54
C TYR A 218 -6.60 -11.12 0.61
N GLY A 219 -5.74 -11.15 1.61
CA GLY A 219 -4.80 -10.09 1.90
C GLY A 219 -4.35 -10.16 3.36
N GLY A 220 -3.88 -9.04 3.87
CA GLY A 220 -3.58 -8.89 5.28
C GLY A 220 -3.80 -7.47 5.78
N ALA A 221 -4.04 -7.35 7.08
CA ALA A 221 -4.03 -6.09 7.78
C ALA A 221 -2.64 -5.89 8.38
N LEU A 222 -2.02 -4.75 8.11
CA LEU A 222 -0.67 -4.42 8.53
C LEU A 222 -0.68 -3.21 9.47
N ALA A 223 0.05 -3.29 10.56
CA ALA A 223 0.33 -2.17 11.46
C ALA A 223 1.23 -1.16 10.73
N ALA A 224 0.63 -0.18 10.07
CA ALA A 224 1.35 0.91 9.43
C ALA A 224 1.49 2.08 10.40
N ALA A 225 2.64 2.79 10.40
CA ALA A 225 2.95 3.94 11.24
C ALA A 225 2.06 5.18 10.96
N THR A 226 0.74 5.01 10.99
CA THR A 226 -0.25 6.05 10.82
C THR A 226 -0.53 6.70 12.17
N THR A 227 -0.81 8.01 12.14
CA THR A 227 -1.15 8.82 13.31
C THR A 227 -2.22 8.12 14.15
N LYS A 228 -1.97 8.03 15.47
CA LYS A 228 -2.90 7.45 16.45
C LYS A 228 -4.30 8.04 16.28
N SER A 229 -5.33 7.19 16.36
CA SER A 229 -6.69 7.68 16.59
C SER A 229 -6.77 8.43 17.92
N ALA A 230 -7.85 9.16 18.17
CA ALA A 230 -8.11 9.85 19.45
C ALA A 230 -8.05 8.92 20.69
N GLU A 231 -8.13 7.60 20.48
CA GLU A 231 -8.05 6.55 21.50
C GLU A 231 -6.66 5.87 21.58
N GLY A 232 -5.64 6.43 20.92
CA GLY A 232 -4.27 5.94 21.01
C GLY A 232 -3.95 4.70 20.15
N ALA A 233 -4.91 4.19 19.39
CA ALA A 233 -4.77 2.96 18.61
C ALA A 233 -4.40 3.23 17.14
N GLN A 234 -3.52 2.39 16.59
CA GLN A 234 -3.03 2.43 15.21
C GLN A 234 -4.06 1.79 14.27
N ASN A 235 -4.43 2.47 13.18
CA ASN A 235 -5.30 1.87 12.16
C ASN A 235 -4.45 1.02 11.20
N PRO A 236 -4.92 -0.19 10.83
CA PRO A 236 -4.20 -1.00 9.85
C PRO A 236 -4.25 -0.38 8.45
N ILE A 237 -3.23 -0.66 7.65
CA ILE A 237 -3.31 -0.65 6.19
C ILE A 237 -3.69 -2.05 5.74
N PHE A 238 -4.65 -2.16 4.84
CA PHE A 238 -5.07 -3.40 4.24
C PHE A 238 -4.30 -3.62 2.94
N VAL A 239 -3.48 -4.66 2.91
CA VAL A 239 -2.66 -5.04 1.76
C VAL A 239 -3.32 -6.22 1.05
N SER A 240 -3.36 -6.17 -0.28
CA SER A 240 -3.91 -7.27 -1.07
C SER A 240 -3.26 -7.34 -2.45
N ILE A 241 -3.23 -8.55 -3.03
CA ILE A 241 -2.75 -8.75 -4.40
C ILE A 241 -3.57 -7.86 -5.35
N GLY A 242 -2.87 -7.05 -6.16
CA GLY A 242 -3.45 -6.39 -7.31
C GLY A 242 -3.42 -7.32 -8.52
N HIS A 243 -2.25 -7.51 -9.14
CA HIS A 243 -2.04 -8.30 -10.37
C HIS A 243 -0.58 -8.78 -10.47
N LYS A 244 -0.33 -9.97 -11.03
CA LYS A 244 1.00 -10.55 -11.34
C LYS A 244 2.00 -10.63 -10.19
N ILE A 245 1.49 -10.62 -8.97
CA ILE A 245 2.29 -10.72 -7.75
C ILE A 245 1.59 -11.67 -6.78
N SER A 246 2.37 -12.46 -6.05
CA SER A 246 1.87 -13.30 -4.98
C SER A 246 1.62 -12.48 -3.71
N LEU A 247 0.80 -13.01 -2.81
CA LEU A 247 0.52 -12.31 -1.55
C LEU A 247 1.77 -12.20 -0.68
N GLU A 248 2.62 -13.22 -0.70
CA GLU A 248 3.89 -13.26 0.03
C GLU A 248 4.82 -12.12 -0.42
N THR A 249 5.02 -11.99 -1.74
CA THR A 249 5.79 -10.90 -2.35
C THR A 249 5.15 -9.53 -2.05
N ALA A 250 3.83 -9.43 -2.10
CA ALA A 250 3.10 -8.18 -1.82
C ALA A 250 3.25 -7.70 -0.36
N ILE A 251 3.33 -8.61 0.61
CA ILE A 251 3.49 -8.27 2.03
C ILE A 251 4.92 -7.80 2.34
N VAL A 252 5.90 -8.42 1.70
CA VAL A 252 7.33 -8.18 1.97
C VAL A 252 7.80 -6.78 1.58
N HIS A 253 7.17 -6.17 0.58
CA HIS A 253 7.48 -4.79 0.18
C HIS A 253 7.16 -3.74 1.26
N TYR A 254 6.20 -3.97 2.15
CA TYR A 254 5.88 -3.00 3.21
C TYR A 254 6.83 -3.07 4.42
N ALA A 255 7.47 -4.22 4.66
CA ALA A 255 8.48 -4.33 5.70
C ALA A 255 9.73 -3.48 5.37
N ALA A 256 10.00 -3.22 4.08
CA ALA A 256 11.11 -2.38 3.64
C ALA A 256 10.96 -0.91 4.05
N ASP A 257 9.75 -0.35 3.98
CA ASP A 257 9.48 1.05 4.37
C ASP A 257 9.64 1.26 5.89
N ALA A 258 9.23 0.28 6.67
CA ALA A 258 9.42 0.29 8.12
C ALA A 258 10.92 0.28 8.47
N VAL A 259 11.74 -0.49 7.75
CA VAL A 259 13.20 -0.50 7.93
C VAL A 259 13.84 0.81 7.47
N LEU A 260 13.35 1.42 6.39
CA LEU A 260 13.87 2.70 5.90
C LEU A 260 13.65 3.83 6.91
N VAL A 261 12.43 3.91 7.48
CA VAL A 261 12.09 4.91 8.50
C VAL A 261 12.93 4.71 9.77
N SER A 262 13.14 3.47 10.21
CA SER A 262 13.99 3.22 11.40
C SER A 262 15.46 3.54 11.14
N ALA A 263 15.98 3.28 9.93
CA ALA A 263 17.34 3.62 9.53
C ALA A 263 17.57 5.15 9.47
N VAL A 264 16.59 5.91 8.96
CA VAL A 264 16.64 7.39 8.97
C VAL A 264 16.67 7.93 10.41
N LEU A 265 15.81 7.40 11.28
CA LEU A 265 15.79 7.79 12.70
C LEU A 265 17.11 7.46 13.41
N ALA A 266 17.72 6.31 13.10
CA ALA A 266 19.05 5.94 13.61
C ALA A 266 20.16 6.88 13.11
N GLY A 267 20.10 7.31 11.84
CA GLY A 267 21.01 8.30 11.27
C GLY A 267 20.89 9.68 11.94
N ILE A 268 19.67 10.14 12.23
CA ILE A 268 19.41 11.39 12.96
C ILE A 268 19.98 11.30 14.39
N LYS A 269 19.75 10.17 15.08
CA LYS A 269 20.29 9.94 16.43
C LYS A 269 21.81 10.01 16.48
N ARG A 270 22.51 9.43 15.50
CA ARG A 270 23.99 9.45 15.44
C ARG A 270 24.58 10.81 15.07
N SER A 271 23.89 11.59 14.25
CA SER A 271 24.38 12.89 13.76
C SER A 271 24.03 14.05 14.70
N THR A 272 22.90 14.00 15.39
CA THR A 272 22.37 15.11 16.20
C THR A 272 22.25 14.78 17.69
N GLY A 273 22.33 13.51 18.07
CA GLY A 273 22.02 13.03 19.42
C GLY A 273 20.52 12.97 19.75
N LEU A 274 19.64 13.39 18.82
CA LEU A 274 18.20 13.35 19.01
C LEU A 274 17.67 11.92 18.81
N SER A 275 17.12 11.33 19.87
CA SER A 275 16.41 10.06 19.81
C SER A 275 14.91 10.24 20.06
N VAL A 276 14.12 9.27 19.59
CA VAL A 276 12.72 9.16 19.99
C VAL A 276 12.67 8.97 21.51
N ALA A 277 11.91 9.80 22.20
CA ALA A 277 11.78 9.76 23.66
C ALA A 277 10.90 8.57 24.11
N THR A 278 11.44 7.35 24.03
CA THR A 278 10.72 6.09 24.35
C THR A 278 10.28 6.04 25.82
N ASN A 279 10.99 6.73 26.71
CA ASN A 279 10.64 6.91 28.11
C ASN A 279 9.34 7.71 28.34
N LYS A 280 8.88 8.49 27.35
CA LYS A 280 7.58 9.19 27.40
C LYS A 280 6.41 8.33 26.93
N ILE A 281 6.68 7.10 26.49
CA ILE A 281 5.64 6.14 26.09
C ILE A 281 5.12 5.47 27.36
N GLU A 282 3.85 5.68 27.68
CA GLU A 282 3.22 5.19 28.93
C GLU A 282 3.05 3.67 28.98
N SER A 283 2.85 3.03 27.82
CA SER A 283 2.74 1.56 27.73
C SER A 283 4.11 0.91 27.61
N GLU A 284 4.40 -0.02 28.51
CA GLU A 284 5.64 -0.80 28.56
C GLU A 284 5.80 -1.71 27.33
N ASP A 285 4.71 -2.30 26.85
CA ASP A 285 4.71 -3.13 25.64
C ASP A 285 5.03 -2.29 24.39
N VAL A 286 4.37 -1.13 24.24
CA VAL A 286 4.63 -0.22 23.11
C VAL A 286 6.05 0.34 23.16
N ARG A 287 6.57 0.62 24.36
CA ARG A 287 7.96 1.03 24.54
C ARG A 287 8.92 -0.05 24.04
N SER A 288 8.70 -1.30 24.45
CA SER A 288 9.51 -2.45 24.02
C SER A 288 9.50 -2.64 22.50
N TYR A 289 8.34 -2.50 21.86
CA TYR A 289 8.23 -2.59 20.40
C TYR A 289 8.95 -1.47 19.66
N VAL A 290 8.77 -0.22 20.11
CA VAL A 290 9.43 0.93 19.50
C VAL A 290 10.95 0.81 19.68
N GLU A 291 11.42 0.33 20.83
CA GLU A 291 12.83 0.08 21.07
C GLU A 291 13.40 -1.01 20.14
N LYS A 292 12.68 -2.13 19.98
CA LYS A 292 13.07 -3.18 19.02
C LYS A 292 13.09 -2.66 17.58
N TYR A 293 12.09 -1.88 17.19
CA TYR A 293 11.99 -1.26 15.86
C TYR A 293 13.11 -0.25 15.58
N LEU A 294 13.46 0.60 16.55
CA LEU A 294 14.60 1.53 16.44
C LEU A 294 15.95 0.79 16.42
N THR A 295 16.04 -0.34 17.12
CA THR A 295 17.24 -1.19 17.12
C THR A 295 17.52 -1.79 15.73
N VAL A 296 16.46 -2.16 14.98
CA VAL A 296 16.60 -2.62 13.58
C VAL A 296 17.25 -1.52 12.73
N GLY A 297 16.84 -0.26 12.90
CA GLY A 297 17.44 0.88 12.20
C GLY A 297 18.90 1.11 12.55
N GLU A 298 19.28 0.99 13.83
CA GLU A 298 20.67 1.11 14.27
C GLU A 298 21.55 0.00 13.69
N TRP A 299 21.05 -1.23 13.69
CA TRP A 299 21.74 -2.37 13.09
C TRP A 299 21.95 -2.17 11.59
N VAL A 300 20.96 -1.66 10.85
CA VAL A 300 21.08 -1.34 9.41
C VAL A 300 22.15 -0.28 9.17
N VAL A 301 22.20 0.79 9.99
CA VAL A 301 23.23 1.82 9.88
C VAL A 301 24.62 1.26 10.23
N ASP A 302 24.73 0.33 11.17
CA ASP A 302 26.00 -0.33 11.52
C ASP A 302 26.52 -1.23 10.39
N GLN A 303 25.66 -2.06 9.81
CA GLN A 303 26.04 -2.90 8.68
C GLN A 303 26.41 -2.05 7.46
N GLY A 304 25.65 -0.98 7.19
CA GLY A 304 25.97 -0.02 6.14
C GLY A 304 27.34 0.65 6.37
N SER A 305 27.62 1.11 7.60
CA SER A 305 28.90 1.72 7.96
C SER A 305 30.08 0.75 7.88
N ALA A 306 29.90 -0.49 8.33
CA ALA A 306 30.91 -1.54 8.24
C ALA A 306 31.23 -1.90 6.78
N PHE A 307 30.19 -2.04 5.94
CA PHE A 307 30.34 -2.26 4.50
C PHE A 307 31.05 -1.09 3.82
N MET A 308 30.64 0.15 4.09
CA MET A 308 31.29 1.35 3.57
C MET A 308 32.75 1.43 4.01
N SER A 309 33.06 1.13 5.27
CA SER A 309 34.42 1.17 5.80
C SER A 309 35.35 0.08 5.22
N ALA A 310 34.79 -1.03 4.77
CA ALA A 310 35.52 -2.12 4.12
C ALA A 310 35.62 -1.94 2.58
N SER A 311 34.86 -1.00 2.02
CA SER A 311 34.79 -0.75 0.59
C SER A 311 35.85 0.24 0.13
N GLN A 312 36.45 -0.03 -1.03
CA GLN A 312 37.46 0.84 -1.65
C GLN A 312 36.86 2.13 -2.23
N TYR A 313 35.52 2.21 -2.31
CA TYR A 313 34.79 3.33 -2.91
C TYR A 313 34.39 4.41 -1.91
N PHE A 314 34.60 4.19 -0.60
CA PHE A 314 34.25 5.14 0.44
C PHE A 314 35.51 5.56 1.20
N GLU A 315 35.71 6.87 1.34
CA GLU A 315 36.80 7.44 2.11
C GLU A 315 36.26 8.15 3.35
N ARG A 316 36.93 7.97 4.49
CA ARG A 316 36.53 8.64 5.74
C ARG A 316 37.13 10.04 5.78
N LYS A 317 36.37 11.05 5.36
CA LYS A 317 36.73 12.45 5.59
C LYS A 317 36.53 12.77 7.07
N ARG A 318 37.63 13.08 7.76
CA ARG A 318 37.61 13.63 9.13
C ARG A 318 37.21 15.09 9.12
#